data_AF-M0CGZ0-F1
#
_entry.id   AF-M0CGZ0-F1
#
_cell.length_a   1.000
_cell.length_b   1.000
_cell.length_c   1.000
_cell.angle_alpha   90.00
_cell.angle_beta   90.00
_cell.angle_gamma   90.00
#
_symmetry.space_group_name_H-M   'P 1'
#
loop_
_entity.id
_entity.type
_entity.pdbx_description
1 polymer ?
#
loop_
_entity_poly.entity_id
_entity_poly.type
_entity_poly.pdbx_seq_one_letter_code
_entity_poly.pdbx_strand_id
1 'polypeptide(L)'
;MASAAFDPTDPSNATDARQPSRPRIVAVYPNPVADGDRGEFVVVDAPNGTDLGRYRLSDGDSALVVPNRTVTGRVAVTTAPAAVRNLTRLTVVAANGSVALANGGERLRLRRGNTTVARARYREAPEGKIGRFDDRGALAWRPLGRTNRSVVTATGGQARAFTLPDAPGVPLDVVRSADSRILLAGYTFTSERVARALERAQRRGVDVRVLLDGGPVDGITRRQARLLDVLVDAGVTVKLLGGPHGRYAFHHPKYAVADDRAVVLTENWKPAGTGGHASRGWGAVVSQPRIVDGLAETFHADAGWRGARPWSQVRRGRSFERATVANGSYPGHRSPETVPVNRTRLLVAPDNAGGAVTAALDDADDSIDVIQMSIDGPDQRFLRATVRAARRGVDVRVLLSSAWYVEDENRRLVEHLREVAEREELPLSARLAEPEGDFEKIHAKGVVIDGDRVLVGSLNWNGESVRQNREVVLSLDGAAVGEYYREAFGADWGEGGGGSSLPVGIVAGVAGCLVLATLVARRIDFGENVGVGGRT
;
A
#
# COMPACT_ATOMS: atom_id res chain seq x y z
N MET A 1 -20.87 6.63 -25.86
CA MET A 1 -20.49 7.87 -25.15
C MET A 1 -21.24 7.89 -23.84
N ALA A 2 -20.57 7.57 -22.73
CA ALA A 2 -21.18 7.55 -21.40
C ALA A 2 -20.59 8.71 -20.59
N SER A 3 -21.47 9.62 -20.20
CA SER A 3 -21.22 10.67 -19.21
C SER A 3 -20.65 10.05 -17.93
N ALA A 4 -19.52 10.55 -17.44
CA ALA A 4 -18.93 10.11 -16.18
C ALA A 4 -19.84 10.54 -15.02
N ALA A 5 -20.57 9.59 -14.43
CA ALA A 5 -21.40 9.80 -13.27
C ALA A 5 -20.56 9.76 -11.96
N PHE A 6 -20.58 10.89 -11.26
CA PHE A 6 -20.69 11.11 -9.81
C PHE A 6 -19.89 10.22 -8.83
N ASP A 7 -18.99 10.86 -8.06
CA ASP A 7 -18.49 10.38 -6.76
C ASP A 7 -18.70 11.51 -5.73
N PRO A 8 -19.63 11.35 -4.75
CA PRO A 8 -19.96 12.37 -3.75
C PRO A 8 -18.91 12.52 -2.63
N THR A 9 -17.80 11.78 -2.67
CA THR A 9 -16.86 11.66 -1.52
C THR A 9 -15.46 12.21 -1.75
N ASP A 10 -15.20 12.93 -2.84
CA ASP A 10 -13.93 13.66 -3.03
C ASP A 10 -13.88 14.89 -2.10
N PRO A 11 -13.01 14.97 -1.09
CA PRO A 11 -12.81 16.14 -0.22
C PRO A 11 -12.06 17.27 -0.93
N SER A 12 -11.92 17.23 -2.26
CA SER A 12 -11.93 18.48 -3.04
C SER A 12 -13.23 19.29 -2.82
N ASN A 13 -14.29 18.65 -2.29
CA ASN A 13 -15.61 19.18 -1.91
C ASN A 13 -15.94 19.12 -0.41
N ALA A 14 -14.97 19.04 0.52
CA ALA A 14 -15.34 19.22 1.93
C ALA A 14 -15.87 20.65 2.16
N THR A 15 -17.19 20.79 2.21
CA THR A 15 -17.94 22.01 2.55
C THR A 15 -17.83 22.39 4.03
N ASP A 16 -16.84 21.88 4.74
CA ASP A 16 -16.65 22.09 6.18
C ASP A 16 -15.34 22.79 6.54
N ALA A 17 -14.81 23.59 5.61
CA ALA A 17 -13.86 24.64 5.92
C ALA A 17 -14.63 25.95 6.06
N ARG A 18 -14.55 26.63 7.22
CA ARG A 18 -15.11 27.98 7.43
C ARG A 18 -14.83 28.83 6.19
N GLN A 19 -15.88 29.35 5.56
CA GLN A 19 -15.71 30.20 4.39
C GLN A 19 -14.75 31.35 4.71
N PRO A 20 -13.80 31.66 3.81
CA PRO A 20 -12.85 32.71 4.10
C PRO A 20 -13.59 34.05 4.12
N SER A 21 -13.29 34.91 5.09
CA SER A 21 -13.88 36.25 5.21
C SER A 21 -13.44 37.20 4.09
N ARG A 22 -12.39 36.85 3.36
CA ARG A 22 -11.84 37.56 2.19
C ARG A 22 -11.20 36.58 1.21
N PRO A 23 -11.08 36.92 -0.08
CA PRO A 23 -10.41 36.04 -1.05
C PRO A 23 -8.97 35.71 -0.68
N ARG A 24 -8.56 34.45 -0.89
CA ARG A 24 -7.21 33.92 -0.61
C ARG A 24 -6.66 33.16 -1.81
N ILE A 25 -5.34 33.20 -1.99
CA ILE A 25 -4.65 32.29 -2.91
C ILE A 25 -4.35 31.01 -2.14
N VAL A 26 -4.92 29.89 -2.59
CA VAL A 26 -4.82 28.60 -1.88
C VAL A 26 -4.04 27.55 -2.65
N ALA A 27 -3.83 27.73 -3.96
CA ALA A 27 -2.92 26.89 -4.73
C ALA A 27 -2.39 27.58 -5.99
N VAL A 28 -1.28 27.05 -6.52
CA VAL A 28 -0.66 27.44 -7.79
C VAL A 28 -0.26 26.19 -8.58
N TYR A 29 -0.45 26.21 -9.90
CA TYR A 29 0.04 25.20 -10.83
C TYR A 29 0.87 25.91 -11.92
N PRO A 30 2.12 26.27 -11.61
CA PRO A 30 2.94 27.10 -12.48
C PRO A 30 3.77 26.35 -13.52
N ASN A 31 4.06 25.05 -13.31
CA ASN A 31 4.91 24.26 -14.21
C ASN A 31 4.13 23.05 -14.79
N PRO A 32 3.20 23.26 -15.75
CA PRO A 32 2.54 22.16 -16.44
C PRO A 32 3.51 21.36 -17.33
N VAL A 33 3.25 20.06 -17.45
CA VAL A 33 3.99 19.16 -18.35
C VAL A 33 3.84 19.52 -19.85
N ALA A 34 2.95 20.45 -20.19
CA ALA A 34 2.69 20.83 -21.57
C ALA A 34 3.71 21.88 -22.03
N ASP A 35 4.14 21.80 -23.29
CA ASP A 35 5.09 22.73 -23.89
C ASP A 35 4.71 24.20 -23.64
N GLY A 36 5.70 25.01 -23.27
CA GLY A 36 5.53 26.43 -22.97
C GLY A 36 4.62 26.69 -21.76
N ASP A 37 4.57 25.74 -20.81
CA ASP A 37 3.78 25.82 -19.58
C ASP A 37 2.28 26.06 -19.83
N ARG A 38 1.76 25.58 -20.96
CA ARG A 38 0.35 25.80 -21.31
C ARG A 38 -0.57 25.09 -20.33
N GLY A 39 -1.43 25.88 -19.67
CA GLY A 39 -2.38 25.37 -18.67
C GLY A 39 -1.99 25.71 -17.23
N GLU A 40 -1.11 26.69 -17.05
CA GLU A 40 -0.90 27.37 -15.77
C GLU A 40 -2.21 27.87 -15.15
N PHE A 41 -2.35 27.74 -13.84
CA PHE A 41 -3.47 28.35 -13.12
C PHE A 41 -3.16 28.63 -11.64
N VAL A 42 -3.92 29.58 -11.08
CA VAL A 42 -3.93 29.89 -9.65
C VAL A 42 -5.30 29.57 -9.09
N VAL A 43 -5.36 28.93 -7.93
CA VAL A 43 -6.62 28.66 -7.23
C VAL A 43 -6.88 29.75 -6.20
N VAL A 44 -8.00 30.43 -6.37
CA VAL A 44 -8.50 31.45 -5.44
C VAL A 44 -9.70 30.88 -4.69
N ASP A 45 -9.66 30.95 -3.37
CA ASP A 45 -10.79 30.61 -2.48
C ASP A 45 -11.46 31.91 -2.03
N ALA A 46 -12.74 32.07 -2.34
CA ALA A 46 -13.46 33.33 -2.15
C ALA A 46 -14.79 33.11 -1.40
N PRO A 47 -15.20 34.07 -0.53
CA PRO A 47 -16.51 34.05 0.08
C PRO A 47 -17.64 34.03 -0.97
N ASN A 48 -18.81 33.51 -0.59
CA ASN A 48 -19.99 33.49 -1.44
C ASN A 48 -20.32 34.88 -1.98
N GLY A 49 -20.62 34.97 -3.27
CA GLY A 49 -21.00 36.22 -3.91
C GLY A 49 -19.84 37.17 -4.21
N THR A 50 -18.59 36.70 -4.14
CA THR A 50 -17.42 37.55 -4.47
C THR A 50 -17.38 37.88 -5.95
N ASP A 51 -17.48 39.16 -6.28
CA ASP A 51 -17.18 39.70 -7.62
C ASP A 51 -15.66 39.77 -7.83
N LEU A 52 -15.12 38.81 -8.59
CA LEU A 52 -13.68 38.77 -8.88
C LEU A 52 -13.21 39.89 -9.83
N GLY A 53 -14.11 40.56 -10.54
CA GLY A 53 -13.77 41.68 -11.44
C GLY A 53 -13.14 42.86 -10.70
N ARG A 54 -13.40 42.97 -9.39
CA ARG A 54 -12.81 43.96 -8.48
C ARG A 54 -11.39 43.64 -8.06
N TYR A 55 -10.87 42.48 -8.44
CA TYR A 55 -9.57 41.99 -8.04
C TYR A 55 -8.60 41.91 -9.22
N ARG A 56 -7.31 42.02 -8.91
CA ARG A 56 -6.19 41.82 -9.84
C ARG A 56 -5.19 40.88 -9.21
N LEU A 57 -4.78 39.85 -9.94
CA LEU A 57 -3.73 38.94 -9.52
C LEU A 57 -2.44 39.35 -10.23
N SER A 58 -1.39 39.69 -9.47
CA SER A 58 -0.12 40.20 -10.01
C SER A 58 1.06 39.39 -9.48
N ASP A 59 2.07 39.18 -10.31
CA ASP A 59 3.39 38.61 -9.99
C ASP A 59 4.39 39.68 -9.49
N GLY A 60 4.17 40.93 -9.88
CA GLY A 60 5.04 42.07 -9.57
C GLY A 60 5.40 42.88 -10.82
N ASP A 61 5.40 42.23 -11.98
CA ASP A 61 5.75 42.81 -13.28
C ASP A 61 4.51 42.97 -14.17
N SER A 62 3.55 42.07 -14.05
CA SER A 62 2.30 42.02 -14.79
C SER A 62 1.10 41.73 -13.87
N ALA A 63 -0.11 41.79 -14.43
CA ALA A 63 -1.33 41.45 -13.70
C ALA A 63 -2.38 40.79 -14.60
N LEU A 64 -3.01 39.73 -14.09
CA LEU A 64 -4.24 39.16 -14.65
C LEU A 64 -5.43 40.06 -14.28
N VAL A 65 -6.15 40.47 -15.32
CA VAL A 65 -7.49 41.03 -15.19
C VAL A 65 -8.46 39.86 -15.13
N VAL A 66 -9.03 39.66 -13.94
CA VAL A 66 -10.09 38.67 -13.75
C VAL A 66 -11.39 39.27 -14.26
N PRO A 67 -12.20 38.56 -15.06
CA PRO A 67 -13.46 39.09 -15.60
C PRO A 67 -14.46 39.36 -14.48
N ASN A 68 -15.41 40.23 -14.75
CA ASN A 68 -16.53 40.54 -13.87
C ASN A 68 -17.44 39.32 -13.74
N ARG A 69 -17.10 38.44 -12.79
CA ARG A 69 -17.80 37.19 -12.50
C ARG A 69 -17.90 37.01 -11.00
N THR A 70 -19.13 36.82 -10.54
CA THR A 70 -19.40 36.42 -9.16
C THR A 70 -19.08 34.94 -8.99
N VAL A 71 -18.28 34.63 -7.97
CA VAL A 71 -17.89 33.26 -7.65
C VAL A 71 -18.26 32.88 -6.22
N THR A 72 -18.23 31.59 -5.95
CA THR A 72 -18.45 31.00 -4.63
C THR A 72 -17.40 29.91 -4.44
N GLY A 73 -16.69 29.95 -3.31
CA GLY A 73 -15.65 28.99 -2.97
C GLY A 73 -14.44 29.07 -3.89
N ARG A 74 -13.89 27.90 -4.24
CA ARG A 74 -12.63 27.77 -4.97
C ARG A 74 -12.82 27.80 -6.47
N VAL A 75 -12.04 28.64 -7.15
CA VAL A 75 -12.00 28.74 -8.62
C VAL A 75 -10.56 28.70 -9.14
N ALA A 76 -10.38 28.14 -10.34
CA ALA A 76 -9.10 28.12 -11.04
C ALA A 76 -9.05 29.30 -12.03
N VAL A 77 -8.15 30.25 -11.78
CA VAL A 77 -7.93 31.44 -12.62
C VAL A 77 -6.77 31.17 -13.58
N THR A 78 -6.98 31.37 -14.88
CA THR A 78 -6.00 31.02 -15.93
C THR A 78 -6.20 31.84 -17.20
N THR A 79 -5.13 32.05 -17.96
CA THR A 79 -5.15 32.61 -19.33
C THR A 79 -5.46 31.55 -20.39
N ALA A 80 -5.38 30.26 -20.06
CA ALA A 80 -5.57 29.14 -20.98
C ALA A 80 -6.73 28.21 -20.54
N PRO A 81 -7.99 28.70 -20.47
CA PRO A 81 -9.11 27.97 -19.88
C PRO A 81 -9.38 26.61 -20.54
N ALA A 82 -9.18 26.49 -21.86
CA ALA A 82 -9.34 25.21 -22.57
C ALA A 82 -8.31 24.15 -22.11
N ALA A 83 -7.09 24.56 -21.79
CA ALA A 83 -6.04 23.67 -21.31
C ALA A 83 -6.30 23.22 -19.86
N VAL A 84 -6.95 24.07 -19.04
CA VAL A 84 -7.19 23.81 -17.60
C VAL A 84 -8.45 23.00 -17.32
N ARG A 85 -9.49 23.07 -18.15
CA ARG A 85 -10.77 22.36 -17.93
C ARG A 85 -10.62 20.86 -17.71
N ASN A 86 -9.60 20.24 -18.31
CA ASN A 86 -9.33 18.80 -18.17
C ASN A 86 -8.34 18.47 -17.03
N LEU A 87 -7.84 19.48 -16.31
CA LEU A 87 -6.85 19.35 -15.23
C LEU A 87 -7.48 19.44 -13.85
N THR A 88 -8.64 20.07 -13.74
CA THR A 88 -9.30 20.36 -12.48
C THR A 88 -10.82 20.33 -12.63
N ARG A 89 -11.50 19.93 -11.56
CA ARG A 89 -12.96 20.00 -11.44
C ARG A 89 -13.44 21.37 -10.96
N LEU A 90 -12.52 22.26 -10.55
CA LEU A 90 -12.86 23.61 -10.12
C LEU A 90 -13.47 24.40 -11.27
N THR A 91 -14.36 25.33 -10.94
CA THR A 91 -14.85 26.30 -11.93
C THR A 91 -13.68 27.08 -12.49
N VAL A 92 -13.50 27.00 -13.81
CA VAL A 92 -12.42 27.71 -14.52
C VAL A 92 -12.90 29.13 -14.86
N VAL A 93 -12.12 30.12 -14.43
CA VAL A 93 -12.31 31.53 -14.70
C VAL A 93 -11.21 31.98 -15.65
N ALA A 94 -11.59 32.30 -16.88
CA ALA A 94 -10.66 32.83 -17.88
C ALA A 94 -10.24 34.23 -17.48
N ALA A 95 -8.94 34.49 -17.39
CA ALA A 95 -8.37 35.80 -17.14
C ALA A 95 -7.64 36.30 -18.38
N ASN A 96 -7.63 37.63 -18.56
CA ASN A 96 -6.87 38.27 -19.63
C ASN A 96 -5.60 38.91 -19.05
N GLY A 97 -4.51 38.89 -19.81
CA GLY A 97 -3.21 39.41 -19.39
C GLY A 97 -2.08 38.40 -19.59
N SER A 98 -0.91 38.70 -19.02
CA SER A 98 0.35 37.99 -19.30
C SER A 98 1.08 37.54 -18.03
N VAL A 99 0.37 37.16 -16.97
CA VAL A 99 1.04 36.50 -15.83
C VAL A 99 1.46 35.12 -16.31
N ALA A 100 2.75 34.98 -16.59
CA ALA A 100 3.43 33.70 -16.75
C ALA A 100 3.96 33.32 -15.37
N LEU A 101 3.49 32.20 -14.83
CA LEU A 101 3.90 31.78 -13.50
C LEU A 101 5.31 31.21 -13.55
N ALA A 102 6.33 32.00 -13.24
CA ALA A 102 7.72 31.58 -13.40
C ALA A 102 8.04 30.27 -12.66
N ASN A 103 8.63 29.29 -13.38
CA ASN A 103 9.04 28.01 -12.81
C ASN A 103 10.11 28.17 -11.72
N GLY A 104 10.97 29.19 -11.85
CA GLY A 104 12.01 29.58 -10.88
C GLY A 104 11.49 30.38 -9.67
N GLY A 105 10.18 30.42 -9.44
CA GLY A 105 9.57 31.05 -8.27
C GLY A 105 8.88 32.38 -8.56
N GLU A 106 7.82 32.66 -7.80
CA GLU A 106 6.99 33.85 -7.98
C GLU A 106 6.45 34.42 -6.66
N ARG A 107 6.11 35.72 -6.65
CA ARG A 107 5.47 36.46 -5.54
C ARG A 107 4.10 37.01 -5.95
N LEU A 108 3.10 36.15 -5.87
CA LEU A 108 1.73 36.49 -6.21
C LEU A 108 1.06 37.43 -5.18
N ARG A 109 0.34 38.42 -5.68
CA ARG A 109 -0.49 39.34 -4.91
C ARG A 109 -1.88 39.43 -5.50
N LEU A 110 -2.90 39.13 -4.70
CA LEU A 110 -4.29 39.43 -5.04
C LEU A 110 -4.63 40.81 -4.46
N ARG A 111 -4.98 41.76 -5.32
CA ARG A 111 -5.25 43.16 -4.94
C ARG A 111 -6.70 43.54 -5.23
N ARG A 112 -7.30 44.36 -4.36
CA ARG A 112 -8.57 45.06 -4.58
C ARG A 112 -8.28 46.56 -4.55
N GLY A 113 -8.33 47.22 -5.70
CA GLY A 113 -7.76 48.57 -5.84
C GLY A 113 -6.27 48.57 -5.47
N ASN A 114 -5.84 49.49 -4.61
CA ASN A 114 -4.45 49.55 -4.15
C ASN A 114 -4.11 48.56 -3.03
N THR A 115 -5.10 47.96 -2.38
CA THR A 115 -4.92 47.10 -1.20
C THR A 115 -4.62 45.66 -1.59
N THR A 116 -3.56 45.07 -1.04
CA THR A 116 -3.28 43.63 -1.19
C THR A 116 -4.11 42.85 -0.17
N VAL A 117 -4.99 41.97 -0.64
CA VAL A 117 -5.88 41.16 0.22
C VAL A 117 -5.33 39.77 0.50
N ALA A 118 -4.49 39.24 -0.39
CA ALA A 118 -3.80 37.96 -0.22
C ALA A 118 -2.43 37.97 -0.90
N ARG A 119 -1.51 37.16 -0.35
CA ARG A 119 -0.16 36.96 -0.87
C ARG A 119 0.12 35.47 -0.95
N ALA A 120 0.87 35.05 -1.95
CA ALA A 120 1.44 33.72 -2.05
C ALA A 120 2.86 33.84 -2.61
N ARG A 121 3.74 32.93 -2.21
CA ARG A 121 5.11 32.87 -2.73
C ARG A 121 5.55 31.44 -2.89
N TYR A 122 6.24 31.16 -3.98
CA TYR A 122 7.02 29.94 -4.16
C TYR A 122 8.39 30.29 -4.74
N ARG A 123 9.37 29.38 -4.58
CA ARG A 123 10.75 29.57 -5.06
C ARG A 123 11.12 28.67 -6.22
N GLU A 124 10.48 27.52 -6.32
CA GLU A 124 10.73 26.56 -7.37
C GLU A 124 9.45 25.76 -7.54
N ALA A 125 9.07 25.58 -8.79
CA ALA A 125 7.91 24.81 -9.18
C ALA A 125 8.33 23.51 -9.85
N PRO A 126 8.14 22.36 -9.19
CA PRO A 126 8.35 21.07 -9.84
C PRO A 126 7.32 20.86 -10.95
N GLU A 127 7.77 20.37 -12.09
CA GLU A 127 6.91 20.04 -13.23
C GLU A 127 5.79 19.07 -12.82
N GLY A 128 4.58 19.32 -13.31
CA GLY A 128 3.44 18.44 -13.07
C GLY A 128 2.88 18.49 -11.64
N LYS A 129 3.43 19.32 -10.74
CA LYS A 129 2.96 19.44 -9.35
C LYS A 129 2.17 20.72 -9.12
N ILE A 130 1.09 20.59 -8.33
CA ILE A 130 0.32 21.72 -7.80
C ILE A 130 0.82 22.04 -6.39
N GLY A 131 1.12 23.32 -6.16
CA GLY A 131 1.55 23.85 -4.88
C GLY A 131 0.34 24.32 -4.10
N ARG A 132 0.12 23.80 -2.89
CA ARG A 132 -0.98 24.22 -2.01
C ARG A 132 -0.46 24.97 -0.80
N PHE A 133 -1.15 26.05 -0.46
CA PHE A 133 -0.83 26.87 0.71
C PHE A 133 -1.76 26.50 1.86
N ASP A 134 -1.18 26.31 3.05
CA ASP A 134 -1.95 26.19 4.29
C ASP A 134 -2.38 27.57 4.83
N ASP A 135 -3.00 27.59 6.02
CA ASP A 135 -3.45 28.82 6.66
C ASP A 135 -2.35 29.75 7.15
N ARG A 136 -1.13 29.22 7.32
CA ARG A 136 0.07 29.97 7.67
C ARG A 136 0.86 30.39 6.44
N GLY A 137 0.42 30.01 5.24
CA GLY A 137 1.09 30.27 3.97
C GLY A 137 2.24 29.30 3.67
N ALA A 138 2.38 28.21 4.43
CA ALA A 138 3.34 27.16 4.12
C ALA A 138 2.91 26.41 2.85
N LEU A 139 3.87 26.16 1.96
CA LEU A 139 3.65 25.56 0.65
C LEU A 139 3.98 24.07 0.66
N ALA A 140 3.06 23.25 0.19
CA ALA A 140 3.29 21.84 -0.07
C ALA A 140 3.03 21.51 -1.54
N TRP A 141 4.04 20.96 -2.22
CA TRP A 141 3.92 20.46 -3.59
C TRP A 141 3.40 19.03 -3.62
N ARG A 142 2.48 18.76 -4.56
CA ARG A 142 2.00 17.39 -4.81
C ARG A 142 1.69 17.20 -6.29
N PRO A 143 1.78 15.96 -6.82
CA PRO A 143 1.37 15.68 -8.18
C PRO A 143 -0.07 16.16 -8.46
N LEU A 144 -0.28 16.73 -9.64
CA LEU A 144 -1.63 17.10 -10.06
C LEU A 144 -2.52 15.85 -10.21
N GLY A 145 -3.79 15.96 -9.80
CA GLY A 145 -4.74 14.86 -9.91
C GLY A 145 -4.62 13.80 -8.83
N ARG A 146 -3.71 13.97 -7.84
CA ARG A 146 -3.67 13.16 -6.62
C ARG A 146 -5.02 13.22 -5.91
N THR A 147 -5.55 12.03 -5.60
CA THR A 147 -6.81 11.82 -4.88
C THR A 147 -6.71 12.26 -3.41
N ASN A 148 -7.83 12.17 -2.71
CA ASN A 148 -7.89 12.28 -1.25
C ASN A 148 -9.09 11.45 -0.75
N ARG A 149 -9.04 10.13 -0.84
CA ARG A 149 -10.20 9.28 -0.48
C ARG A 149 -10.36 9.16 1.04
N SER A 150 -11.60 9.13 1.53
CA SER A 150 -11.91 8.75 2.91
C SER A 150 -11.72 7.25 3.13
N VAL A 151 -11.67 6.82 4.38
CA VAL A 151 -11.69 5.40 4.73
C VAL A 151 -13.07 4.83 4.40
N VAL A 152 -13.13 3.80 3.56
CA VAL A 152 -14.38 3.10 3.27
C VAL A 152 -14.55 1.99 4.30
N THR A 153 -15.71 1.92 4.95
CA THR A 153 -16.00 0.95 6.03
C THR A 153 -17.27 0.15 5.74
N ALA A 154 -17.19 -1.15 5.92
CA ALA A 154 -18.32 -2.08 5.95
C ALA A 154 -18.36 -2.81 7.30
N THR A 155 -19.56 -3.06 7.81
CA THR A 155 -19.80 -3.84 9.03
C THR A 155 -20.34 -5.22 8.66
N GLY A 156 -19.89 -6.25 9.37
CA GLY A 156 -20.24 -7.64 9.08
C GLY A 156 -19.65 -8.17 7.76
N GLY A 157 -20.03 -9.39 7.43
CA GLY A 157 -19.64 -10.09 6.22
C GLY A 157 -18.67 -11.23 6.48
N GLN A 158 -18.06 -11.73 5.40
CA GLN A 158 -17.07 -12.79 5.45
C GLN A 158 -15.85 -12.37 4.64
N ALA A 159 -14.68 -12.84 5.06
CA ALA A 159 -13.45 -12.74 4.30
C ALA A 159 -12.89 -14.14 4.09
N ARG A 160 -12.47 -14.45 2.86
CA ARG A 160 -11.67 -15.65 2.60
C ARG A 160 -10.20 -15.32 2.79
N ALA A 161 -9.65 -15.69 3.94
CA ALA A 161 -8.24 -15.51 4.29
C ALA A 161 -7.39 -16.60 3.64
N PHE A 162 -6.21 -16.23 3.15
CA PHE A 162 -5.28 -17.18 2.56
C PHE A 162 -3.82 -16.70 2.59
N THR A 163 -2.90 -17.66 2.47
CA THR A 163 -1.46 -17.44 2.32
C THR A 163 -0.96 -18.00 0.98
N LEU A 164 0.18 -17.48 0.53
CA LEU A 164 0.96 -17.98 -0.59
C LEU A 164 2.31 -18.43 -0.03
N PRO A 165 2.94 -19.51 -0.54
CA PRO A 165 2.49 -20.32 -1.67
C PRO A 165 1.37 -21.34 -1.39
N ASP A 166 0.77 -21.39 -0.20
CA ASP A 166 -0.18 -22.47 0.16
C ASP A 166 -1.44 -22.53 -0.72
N ALA A 167 -2.01 -21.37 -1.07
CA ALA A 167 -3.30 -21.28 -1.76
C ALA A 167 -3.22 -20.45 -3.05
N PRO A 168 -2.37 -20.81 -4.04
CA PRO A 168 -2.18 -20.00 -5.25
C PRO A 168 -3.43 -20.02 -6.15
N GLY A 169 -4.36 -20.96 -5.95
CA GLY A 169 -5.64 -21.03 -6.66
C GLY A 169 -6.57 -19.85 -6.38
N VAL A 170 -6.58 -19.33 -5.15
CA VAL A 170 -7.64 -18.39 -4.69
C VAL A 170 -7.76 -17.12 -5.55
N PRO A 171 -6.67 -16.39 -5.89
CA PRO A 171 -6.79 -15.21 -6.74
C PRO A 171 -7.27 -15.54 -8.16
N LEU A 172 -6.95 -16.75 -8.64
CA LEU A 172 -7.34 -17.19 -9.98
C LEU A 172 -8.82 -17.57 -10.04
N ASP A 173 -9.37 -18.12 -8.95
CA ASP A 173 -10.79 -18.47 -8.86
C ASP A 173 -11.68 -17.22 -8.91
N VAL A 174 -11.27 -16.14 -8.25
CA VAL A 174 -11.95 -14.84 -8.32
C VAL A 174 -12.00 -14.33 -9.76
N VAL A 175 -10.88 -14.37 -10.48
CA VAL A 175 -10.81 -13.95 -11.90
C VAL A 175 -11.63 -14.88 -12.81
N ARG A 176 -11.58 -16.19 -12.57
CA ARG A 176 -12.25 -17.19 -13.43
C ARG A 176 -13.76 -17.13 -13.34
N SER A 177 -14.29 -16.87 -12.14
CA SER A 177 -15.72 -16.86 -11.84
C SER A 177 -16.42 -15.54 -12.15
N ALA A 178 -15.76 -14.60 -12.80
CA ALA A 178 -16.38 -13.36 -13.24
C ALA A 178 -17.29 -13.60 -14.46
N ASP A 179 -18.46 -12.96 -14.42
CA ASP A 179 -19.52 -13.00 -15.42
C ASP A 179 -19.72 -11.65 -16.11
N SER A 180 -19.47 -10.51 -15.44
CA SER A 180 -19.76 -9.18 -16.00
C SER A 180 -18.51 -8.30 -16.18
N ARG A 181 -17.66 -8.17 -15.16
CA ARG A 181 -16.48 -7.29 -15.20
C ARG A 181 -15.30 -7.83 -14.41
N ILE A 182 -14.09 -7.52 -14.88
CA ILE A 182 -12.84 -7.68 -14.14
C ILE A 182 -12.04 -6.38 -14.19
N LEU A 183 -11.73 -5.82 -13.02
CA LEU A 183 -10.84 -4.67 -12.85
C LEU A 183 -9.58 -5.14 -12.09
N LEU A 184 -8.46 -5.34 -12.78
CA LEU A 184 -7.21 -5.80 -12.18
C LEU A 184 -6.20 -4.66 -12.09
N ALA A 185 -5.81 -4.32 -10.86
CA ALA A 185 -4.73 -3.38 -10.57
C ALA A 185 -3.47 -4.11 -10.09
N GLY A 186 -2.31 -3.68 -10.58
CA GLY A 186 -1.04 -4.32 -10.25
C GLY A 186 0.16 -3.40 -10.40
N TYR A 187 1.24 -3.69 -9.68
CA TYR A 187 2.53 -3.06 -9.95
C TYR A 187 3.23 -3.69 -11.16
N THR A 188 3.35 -5.02 -11.13
CA THR A 188 3.96 -5.80 -12.22
C THR A 188 3.13 -7.04 -12.53
N PHE A 189 3.18 -7.49 -13.78
CA PHE A 189 2.33 -8.56 -14.31
C PHE A 189 3.12 -9.52 -15.21
N THR A 190 3.45 -10.70 -14.70
CA THR A 190 4.12 -11.77 -15.46
C THR A 190 3.49 -13.15 -15.29
N SER A 191 2.31 -13.22 -14.68
CA SER A 191 1.58 -14.47 -14.42
C SER A 191 0.81 -14.93 -15.67
N GLU A 192 1.35 -15.92 -16.38
CA GLU A 192 0.71 -16.53 -17.55
C GLU A 192 -0.65 -17.14 -17.25
N ARG A 193 -0.79 -17.81 -16.10
CA ARG A 193 -2.06 -18.44 -15.70
C ARG A 193 -3.17 -17.40 -15.50
N VAL A 194 -2.84 -16.22 -14.97
CA VAL A 194 -3.77 -15.11 -14.80
C VAL A 194 -4.05 -14.47 -16.16
N ALA A 195 -3.04 -14.24 -16.99
CA ALA A 195 -3.22 -13.72 -18.35
C ALA A 195 -4.21 -14.59 -19.17
N ARG A 196 -4.03 -15.91 -19.17
CA ARG A 196 -4.96 -16.84 -19.83
C ARG A 196 -6.37 -16.81 -19.24
N ALA A 197 -6.51 -16.56 -17.94
CA ALA A 197 -7.83 -16.46 -17.32
C ALA A 197 -8.55 -15.16 -17.71
N LEU A 198 -7.84 -14.05 -17.77
CA LEU A 198 -8.35 -12.76 -18.26
C LEU A 198 -8.76 -12.86 -19.74
N GLU A 199 -7.91 -13.47 -20.58
CA GLU A 199 -8.23 -13.72 -21.98
C GLU A 199 -9.49 -14.57 -22.14
N ARG A 200 -9.62 -15.67 -21.37
CA ARG A 200 -10.84 -16.49 -21.40
C ARG A 200 -12.06 -15.72 -20.92
N ALA A 201 -11.95 -14.87 -19.91
CA ALA A 201 -13.06 -14.03 -19.45
C ALA A 201 -13.49 -13.04 -20.54
N GLN A 202 -12.53 -12.35 -21.17
CA GLN A 202 -12.79 -11.45 -22.29
C GLN A 202 -13.52 -12.16 -23.45
N ARG A 203 -13.09 -13.38 -23.80
CA ARG A 203 -13.76 -14.20 -24.83
C ARG A 203 -15.17 -14.65 -24.44
N ARG A 204 -15.50 -14.73 -23.15
CA ARG A 204 -16.88 -14.97 -22.66
C ARG A 204 -17.76 -13.71 -22.68
N GLY A 205 -17.19 -12.54 -22.99
CA GLY A 205 -17.93 -11.26 -23.00
C GLY A 205 -17.81 -10.44 -21.71
N VAL A 206 -16.97 -10.85 -20.75
CA VAL A 206 -16.68 -10.07 -19.53
C VAL A 206 -15.90 -8.80 -19.90
N ASP A 207 -16.25 -7.63 -19.34
CA ASP A 207 -15.46 -6.39 -19.49
C ASP A 207 -14.17 -6.47 -18.67
N VAL A 208 -13.05 -6.77 -19.32
CA VAL A 208 -11.75 -6.91 -18.65
C VAL A 208 -10.89 -5.66 -18.82
N ARG A 209 -10.47 -5.07 -17.68
CA ARG A 209 -9.60 -3.90 -17.62
C ARG A 209 -8.42 -4.16 -16.69
N VAL A 210 -7.22 -3.85 -17.18
CA VAL A 210 -5.95 -4.04 -16.48
C VAL A 210 -5.26 -2.68 -16.35
N LEU A 211 -4.93 -2.29 -15.11
CA LEU A 211 -4.15 -1.10 -14.80
C LEU A 211 -2.84 -1.50 -14.12
N LEU A 212 -1.72 -1.11 -14.72
CA LEU A 212 -0.38 -1.43 -14.20
C LEU A 212 0.47 -0.19 -13.99
N ASP A 213 1.61 -0.35 -13.31
CA ASP A 213 2.63 0.68 -13.25
C ASP A 213 3.35 0.88 -14.61
N GLY A 214 3.62 2.14 -14.97
CA GLY A 214 4.26 2.53 -16.23
C GLY A 214 5.78 2.55 -16.26
N GLY A 215 6.42 2.45 -15.09
CA GLY A 215 7.87 2.50 -14.90
C GLY A 215 8.28 1.88 -13.57
N PRO A 216 8.04 0.56 -13.36
CA PRO A 216 8.48 -0.10 -12.14
C PRO A 216 10.01 -0.04 -12.03
N VAL A 217 10.55 -0.14 -10.81
CA VAL A 217 11.99 -0.02 -10.51
C VAL A 217 12.86 -0.88 -11.43
N ASP A 218 12.52 -2.16 -11.62
CA ASP A 218 13.26 -3.09 -12.49
C ASP A 218 12.89 -2.99 -13.98
N GLY A 219 12.12 -1.96 -14.35
CA GLY A 219 11.58 -1.80 -15.70
C GLY A 219 10.52 -2.81 -16.09
N ILE A 220 9.95 -2.62 -17.28
CA ILE A 220 8.98 -3.54 -17.85
C ILE A 220 9.74 -4.69 -18.52
N THR A 221 9.53 -5.91 -18.03
CA THR A 221 10.22 -7.08 -18.57
C THR A 221 9.65 -7.50 -19.94
N ARG A 222 10.47 -8.17 -20.77
CA ARG A 222 10.04 -8.77 -22.04
C ARG A 222 8.87 -9.73 -21.87
N ARG A 223 8.82 -10.46 -20.76
CA ARG A 223 7.72 -11.37 -20.45
C ARG A 223 6.43 -10.60 -20.19
N GLN A 224 6.48 -9.54 -19.36
CA GLN A 224 5.34 -8.67 -19.14
C GLN A 224 4.86 -8.08 -20.46
N ALA A 225 5.76 -7.47 -21.24
CA ALA A 225 5.41 -6.87 -22.54
C ALA A 225 4.67 -7.85 -23.47
N ARG A 226 5.15 -9.09 -23.62
CA ARG A 226 4.47 -10.12 -24.41
C ARG A 226 3.08 -10.47 -23.88
N LEU A 227 2.91 -10.59 -22.56
CA LEU A 227 1.60 -10.88 -21.98
C LEU A 227 0.62 -9.71 -22.16
N LEU A 228 1.10 -8.47 -22.08
CA LEU A 228 0.27 -7.30 -22.33
C LEU A 228 -0.12 -7.19 -23.81
N ASP A 229 0.77 -7.55 -24.74
CA ASP A 229 0.45 -7.67 -26.17
C ASP A 229 -0.69 -8.69 -26.37
N VAL A 230 -0.56 -9.90 -25.81
CA VAL A 230 -1.61 -10.95 -25.88
C VAL A 230 -2.95 -10.47 -25.32
N LEU A 231 -2.95 -9.77 -24.18
CA LEU A 231 -4.19 -9.26 -23.58
C LEU A 231 -4.86 -8.20 -24.47
N VAL A 232 -4.09 -7.26 -25.01
CA VAL A 232 -4.61 -6.25 -25.94
C VAL A 232 -5.16 -6.89 -27.21
N ASP A 233 -4.45 -7.87 -27.77
CA ASP A 233 -4.89 -8.61 -28.97
C ASP A 233 -6.20 -9.40 -28.71
N ALA A 234 -6.42 -9.83 -27.47
CA ALA A 234 -7.67 -10.48 -27.05
C ALA A 234 -8.84 -9.50 -26.78
N GLY A 235 -8.60 -8.18 -26.86
CA GLY A 235 -9.60 -7.13 -26.62
C GLY A 235 -9.65 -6.60 -25.17
N VAL A 236 -8.73 -7.00 -24.30
CA VAL A 236 -8.63 -6.49 -22.93
C VAL A 236 -8.14 -5.04 -22.93
N THR A 237 -8.78 -4.17 -22.14
CA THR A 237 -8.29 -2.79 -21.97
C THR A 237 -7.09 -2.79 -21.03
N VAL A 238 -5.88 -2.58 -21.57
CA VAL A 238 -4.64 -2.49 -20.76
C VAL A 238 -4.13 -1.05 -20.74
N LYS A 239 -3.99 -0.47 -19.54
CA LYS A 239 -3.38 0.84 -19.32
C LYS A 239 -2.23 0.77 -18.32
N LEU A 240 -1.26 1.65 -18.49
CA LEU A 240 -0.14 1.83 -17.57
C LEU A 240 -0.16 3.26 -17.03
N LEU A 241 -0.14 3.39 -15.70
CA LEU A 241 -0.12 4.67 -14.98
C LEU A 241 1.31 5.08 -14.68
N GLY A 242 1.70 6.28 -15.09
CA GLY A 242 3.01 6.84 -14.78
C GLY A 242 3.48 7.86 -15.82
N GLY A 243 4.81 8.04 -15.91
CA GLY A 243 5.42 9.02 -16.80
C GLY A 243 5.16 10.47 -16.38
N PRO A 244 5.35 11.44 -17.29
CA PRO A 244 5.27 12.86 -16.97
C PRO A 244 3.92 13.31 -16.38
N HIS A 245 2.82 12.62 -16.71
CA HIS A 245 1.50 12.89 -16.16
C HIS A 245 1.10 11.97 -14.99
N GLY A 246 2.06 11.21 -14.45
CA GLY A 246 1.87 10.36 -13.28
C GLY A 246 1.44 11.18 -12.06
N ARG A 247 0.58 10.59 -11.22
CA ARG A 247 0.11 11.22 -9.99
C ARG A 247 0.57 10.52 -8.70
N TYR A 248 1.31 9.42 -8.88
CA TYR A 248 1.97 8.63 -7.85
C TYR A 248 3.38 8.32 -8.35
N ALA A 249 4.33 8.12 -7.43
CA ALA A 249 5.65 7.63 -7.80
C ALA A 249 5.55 6.24 -8.41
N PHE A 250 4.79 5.35 -7.75
CA PHE A 250 4.42 4.05 -8.28
C PHE A 250 2.92 3.75 -8.10
N HIS A 251 2.31 3.11 -9.09
CA HIS A 251 1.05 2.39 -8.97
C HIS A 251 1.33 1.01 -8.39
N HIS A 252 1.38 0.93 -7.06
CA HIS A 252 1.79 -0.27 -6.35
C HIS A 252 0.66 -1.14 -5.73
N PRO A 253 -0.65 -0.97 -5.98
CA PRO A 253 -1.63 -1.88 -5.41
C PRO A 253 -1.60 -3.24 -6.12
N LYS A 254 -2.09 -4.29 -5.46
CA LYS A 254 -2.33 -5.61 -6.08
C LYS A 254 -3.71 -6.12 -5.67
N TYR A 255 -4.69 -5.87 -6.53
CA TYR A 255 -6.05 -6.35 -6.31
C TYR A 255 -6.75 -6.61 -7.63
N ALA A 256 -7.80 -7.42 -7.58
CA ALA A 256 -8.75 -7.52 -8.67
C ALA A 256 -10.17 -7.45 -8.12
N VAL A 257 -11.04 -6.70 -8.79
CA VAL A 257 -12.49 -6.72 -8.59
C VAL A 257 -13.09 -7.57 -9.71
N ALA A 258 -13.80 -8.62 -9.35
CA ALA A 258 -14.55 -9.48 -10.25
C ALA A 258 -16.01 -9.43 -9.81
N ASP A 259 -16.84 -8.73 -10.57
CA ASP A 259 -18.26 -8.48 -10.25
C ASP A 259 -18.48 -7.90 -8.84
N ASP A 260 -18.94 -8.73 -7.92
CA ASP A 260 -19.31 -8.47 -6.52
C ASP A 260 -18.27 -8.97 -5.50
N ARG A 261 -17.11 -9.43 -5.98
CA ARG A 261 -16.01 -9.93 -5.16
C ARG A 261 -14.72 -9.19 -5.48
N ALA A 262 -13.87 -9.04 -4.48
CA ALA A 262 -12.55 -8.48 -4.66
C ALA A 262 -11.49 -9.32 -3.95
N VAL A 263 -10.33 -9.51 -4.58
CA VAL A 263 -9.13 -10.09 -3.96
C VAL A 263 -8.08 -9.01 -3.78
N VAL A 264 -7.50 -8.90 -2.60
CA VAL A 264 -6.37 -8.01 -2.28
C VAL A 264 -5.17 -8.86 -1.87
N LEU A 265 -3.99 -8.51 -2.37
CA LEU A 265 -2.75 -9.28 -2.23
C LEU A 265 -1.60 -8.42 -1.72
N THR A 266 -0.70 -9.04 -0.96
CA THR A 266 0.66 -8.49 -0.74
C THR A 266 1.56 -8.68 -1.97
N GLU A 267 1.25 -9.70 -2.77
CA GLU A 267 2.06 -10.18 -3.87
C GLU A 267 1.71 -9.57 -5.22
N ASN A 268 2.73 -9.42 -6.07
CA ASN A 268 2.57 -9.08 -7.48
C ASN A 268 1.88 -10.20 -8.29
N TRP A 269 1.26 -9.84 -9.42
CA TRP A 269 0.68 -10.76 -10.40
C TRP A 269 1.77 -11.50 -11.22
N LYS A 270 2.63 -12.24 -10.51
CA LYS A 270 3.80 -12.94 -11.02
C LYS A 270 3.75 -14.44 -10.62
N PRO A 271 4.59 -15.30 -11.22
CA PRO A 271 4.77 -16.68 -10.79
C PRO A 271 5.16 -16.83 -9.32
N ALA A 272 6.10 -16.01 -8.82
CA ALA A 272 6.54 -16.04 -7.43
C ALA A 272 5.40 -15.87 -6.42
N GLY A 273 4.50 -14.92 -6.69
CA GLY A 273 3.35 -14.61 -5.84
C GLY A 273 2.16 -15.48 -6.21
N THR A 274 1.37 -15.02 -7.18
CA THR A 274 0.14 -15.74 -7.57
C THR A 274 0.40 -17.17 -8.06
N GLY A 275 1.57 -17.52 -8.61
CA GLY A 275 1.86 -18.90 -8.98
C GLY A 275 2.30 -19.80 -7.82
N GLY A 276 2.59 -19.24 -6.64
CA GLY A 276 3.10 -19.99 -5.49
C GLY A 276 4.54 -20.50 -5.67
N HIS A 277 5.33 -19.86 -6.52
CA HIS A 277 6.65 -20.38 -6.91
C HIS A 277 7.83 -19.80 -6.13
N ALA A 278 7.62 -18.91 -5.16
CA ALA A 278 8.71 -18.37 -4.32
C ALA A 278 8.24 -17.63 -3.06
N SER A 279 7.23 -16.78 -3.14
CA SER A 279 6.96 -15.78 -2.09
C SER A 279 6.04 -16.30 -1.00
N ARG A 280 6.43 -16.13 0.26
CA ARG A 280 5.50 -16.07 1.39
C ARG A 280 4.74 -14.75 1.33
N GLY A 281 3.45 -14.82 1.07
CA GLY A 281 2.57 -13.65 0.91
C GLY A 281 1.19 -13.90 1.49
N TRP A 282 0.44 -12.83 1.75
CA TRP A 282 -0.91 -12.89 2.30
C TRP A 282 -1.91 -12.32 1.30
N GLY A 283 -3.15 -12.78 1.39
CA GLY A 283 -4.25 -12.18 0.64
C GLY A 283 -5.60 -12.51 1.24
N ALA A 284 -6.59 -11.69 0.91
CA ALA A 284 -7.97 -11.87 1.34
C ALA A 284 -8.92 -11.65 0.17
N VAL A 285 -9.99 -12.46 0.11
CA VAL A 285 -11.14 -12.21 -0.76
C VAL A 285 -12.29 -11.67 0.08
N VAL A 286 -12.92 -10.61 -0.37
CA VAL A 286 -14.06 -9.95 0.28
C VAL A 286 -15.23 -9.81 -0.70
N SER A 287 -16.45 -9.82 -0.17
CA SER A 287 -17.69 -9.65 -0.96
C SER A 287 -18.61 -8.56 -0.42
N GLN A 288 -18.20 -7.81 0.61
CA GLN A 288 -19.00 -6.69 1.10
C GLN A 288 -19.12 -5.59 0.02
N PRO A 289 -20.34 -5.24 -0.44
CA PRO A 289 -20.53 -4.33 -1.57
C PRO A 289 -19.79 -3.00 -1.43
N ARG A 290 -19.85 -2.39 -0.24
CA ARG A 290 -19.13 -1.13 0.04
C ARG A 290 -17.63 -1.22 -0.20
N ILE A 291 -17.00 -2.33 0.14
CA ILE A 291 -15.54 -2.51 -0.02
C ILE A 291 -15.19 -2.77 -1.48
N VAL A 292 -15.99 -3.61 -2.14
CA VAL A 292 -15.84 -3.92 -3.57
C VAL A 292 -16.02 -2.66 -4.43
N ASP A 293 -17.05 -1.86 -4.14
CA ASP A 293 -17.29 -0.58 -4.81
C ASP A 293 -16.18 0.43 -4.52
N GLY A 294 -15.69 0.49 -3.27
CA GLY A 294 -14.56 1.36 -2.92
C GLY A 294 -13.26 1.01 -3.68
N LEU A 295 -13.00 -0.27 -3.94
CA LEU A 295 -11.90 -0.73 -4.80
C LEU A 295 -12.16 -0.39 -6.28
N ALA A 296 -13.38 -0.62 -6.78
CA ALA A 296 -13.75 -0.29 -8.15
C ALA A 296 -13.64 1.22 -8.43
N GLU A 297 -14.12 2.07 -7.52
CA GLU A 297 -13.97 3.53 -7.58
C GLU A 297 -12.49 3.94 -7.56
N THR A 298 -11.67 3.29 -6.74
CA THR A 298 -10.21 3.52 -6.71
C THR A 298 -9.59 3.18 -8.07
N PHE A 299 -9.97 2.04 -8.66
CA PHE A 299 -9.54 1.63 -10.00
C PHE A 299 -9.96 2.66 -11.06
N HIS A 300 -11.23 3.06 -11.07
CA HIS A 300 -11.76 4.00 -12.06
C HIS A 300 -11.13 5.38 -11.95
N ALA A 301 -10.89 5.86 -10.73
CA ALA A 301 -10.17 7.10 -10.51
C ALA A 301 -8.77 7.01 -11.12
N ASP A 302 -8.03 5.92 -10.90
CA ASP A 302 -6.65 5.73 -11.37
C ASP A 302 -6.59 5.51 -12.89
N ALA A 303 -7.44 4.63 -13.43
CA ALA A 303 -7.50 4.32 -14.86
C ALA A 303 -8.11 5.43 -15.73
N GLY A 304 -8.91 6.33 -15.11
CA GLY A 304 -9.50 7.50 -15.76
C GLY A 304 -8.59 8.72 -15.78
N TRP A 305 -7.47 8.70 -15.04
CA TRP A 305 -6.51 9.81 -15.03
C TRP A 305 -5.72 9.88 -16.33
N ARG A 306 -5.37 11.10 -16.77
CA ARG A 306 -4.58 11.33 -18.01
C ARG A 306 -3.20 10.66 -18.01
N GLY A 307 -2.66 10.35 -16.83
CA GLY A 307 -1.42 9.58 -16.69
C GLY A 307 -1.58 8.07 -16.97
N ALA A 308 -2.81 7.55 -17.02
CA ALA A 308 -3.08 6.16 -17.38
C ALA A 308 -3.19 6.03 -18.91
N ARG A 309 -2.10 5.60 -19.53
CA ARG A 309 -1.95 5.53 -21.00
C ARG A 309 -2.19 4.10 -21.49
N PRO A 310 -2.87 3.91 -22.63
CA PRO A 310 -3.00 2.59 -23.25
C PRO A 310 -1.64 1.92 -23.50
N TRP A 311 -1.55 0.61 -23.26
CA TRP A 311 -0.32 -0.16 -23.48
C TRP A 311 0.26 0.02 -24.89
N SER A 312 -0.61 0.08 -25.92
CA SER A 312 -0.24 0.33 -27.31
C SER A 312 0.50 1.64 -27.54
N GLN A 313 0.31 2.65 -26.69
CA GLN A 313 1.07 3.91 -26.71
C GLN A 313 2.35 3.82 -25.90
N VAL A 314 2.32 3.15 -24.74
CA VAL A 314 3.47 3.04 -23.85
C VAL A 314 4.57 2.17 -24.45
N ARG A 315 4.22 1.09 -25.18
CA ARG A 315 5.20 0.16 -25.76
C ARG A 315 5.99 0.71 -26.95
N ARG A 316 5.50 1.75 -27.63
CA ARG A 316 6.11 2.25 -28.89
C ARG A 316 7.53 2.75 -28.64
N GLY A 317 8.48 2.24 -29.43
CA GLY A 317 9.88 2.65 -29.37
C GLY A 317 10.61 2.30 -28.07
N ARG A 318 10.03 1.45 -27.21
CA ARG A 318 10.66 1.02 -25.95
C ARG A 318 11.36 -0.34 -26.09
N SER A 319 12.52 -0.46 -25.45
CA SER A 319 13.13 -1.74 -25.10
C SER A 319 12.54 -2.29 -23.79
N PHE A 320 12.72 -3.59 -23.56
CA PHE A 320 12.21 -4.28 -22.38
C PHE A 320 13.27 -5.17 -21.74
N GLU A 321 13.20 -5.23 -20.41
CA GLU A 321 14.21 -5.88 -19.58
C GLU A 321 14.11 -7.40 -19.59
N ARG A 322 15.23 -8.07 -19.34
CA ARG A 322 15.23 -9.51 -19.06
C ARG A 322 15.11 -9.70 -17.56
N ALA A 323 14.31 -10.68 -17.14
CA ALA A 323 14.21 -11.08 -15.75
C ALA A 323 14.08 -12.58 -15.66
N THR A 324 14.60 -13.15 -14.58
CA THR A 324 14.40 -14.56 -14.24
C THR A 324 12.96 -14.81 -13.81
N VAL A 325 12.58 -16.08 -13.86
CA VAL A 325 11.24 -16.55 -13.52
C VAL A 325 11.37 -17.49 -12.35
N ALA A 326 10.65 -17.18 -11.25
CA ALA A 326 10.49 -18.13 -10.17
C ALA A 326 9.76 -19.39 -10.68
N ASN A 327 10.40 -20.53 -10.48
CA ASN A 327 9.94 -21.85 -10.90
C ASN A 327 10.00 -22.88 -9.76
N GLY A 328 10.20 -22.41 -8.52
CA GLY A 328 10.18 -23.26 -7.34
C GLY A 328 8.82 -23.91 -7.11
N SER A 329 8.81 -24.98 -6.32
CA SER A 329 7.60 -25.62 -5.84
C SER A 329 7.73 -25.77 -4.34
N TYR A 330 6.67 -25.42 -3.62
CA TYR A 330 6.66 -25.39 -2.18
C TYR A 330 5.45 -26.17 -1.66
N PRO A 331 5.57 -26.88 -0.53
CA PRO A 331 4.44 -27.53 0.12
C PRO A 331 3.39 -26.49 0.56
N GLY A 332 2.13 -26.89 0.53
CA GLY A 332 1.03 -26.12 1.11
C GLY A 332 0.71 -26.66 2.50
N HIS A 333 0.92 -25.84 3.51
CA HIS A 333 0.69 -26.20 4.92
C HIS A 333 -0.60 -25.62 5.48
N ARG A 334 -1.16 -24.60 4.81
CA ARG A 334 -2.39 -23.92 5.27
C ARG A 334 -3.44 -23.82 4.17
N SER A 335 -4.64 -24.33 4.45
CA SER A 335 -5.78 -24.18 3.53
C SER A 335 -6.41 -22.80 3.66
N PRO A 336 -6.97 -22.22 2.58
CA PRO A 336 -7.69 -20.96 2.67
C PRO A 336 -9.02 -21.12 3.41
N GLU A 337 -9.37 -20.17 4.27
CA GLU A 337 -10.56 -20.25 5.12
C GLU A 337 -11.50 -19.07 4.87
N THR A 338 -12.81 -19.34 4.82
CA THR A 338 -13.84 -18.29 4.76
C THR A 338 -14.38 -18.08 6.16
N VAL A 339 -14.09 -16.92 6.74
CA VAL A 339 -14.35 -16.61 8.14
C VAL A 339 -15.21 -15.36 8.29
N PRO A 340 -16.03 -15.24 9.34
CA PRO A 340 -16.79 -14.04 9.62
C PRO A 340 -15.85 -12.88 9.98
N VAL A 341 -16.23 -11.67 9.57
CA VAL A 341 -15.59 -10.42 9.98
C VAL A 341 -16.62 -9.46 10.55
N ASN A 342 -16.29 -8.82 11.66
CA ASN A 342 -17.13 -7.82 12.33
C ASN A 342 -17.11 -6.49 11.57
N ARG A 343 -15.95 -6.14 11.01
CA ARG A 343 -15.76 -4.90 10.25
C ARG A 343 -14.65 -5.07 9.23
N THR A 344 -14.80 -4.44 8.08
CA THR A 344 -13.76 -4.31 7.07
C THR A 344 -13.58 -2.84 6.72
N ARG A 345 -12.33 -2.38 6.68
CA ARG A 345 -11.98 -1.04 6.19
C ARG A 345 -11.05 -1.15 4.99
N LEU A 346 -11.35 -0.40 3.94
CA LEU A 346 -10.45 -0.19 2.81
C LEU A 346 -9.65 1.08 3.05
N LEU A 347 -8.33 0.91 3.14
CA LEU A 347 -7.37 1.97 3.31
C LEU A 347 -6.59 2.15 2.02
N VAL A 348 -6.35 3.41 1.63
CA VAL A 348 -5.68 3.74 0.38
C VAL A 348 -4.54 4.72 0.65
N ALA A 349 -3.33 4.39 0.23
CA ALA A 349 -2.21 5.34 0.22
C ALA A 349 -2.17 6.08 -1.12
N PRO A 350 -1.77 7.35 -1.15
CA PRO A 350 -1.29 8.12 -0.01
C PRO A 350 -2.39 9.03 0.58
N ASP A 351 -3.64 8.56 0.55
CA ASP A 351 -4.83 9.31 0.92
C ASP A 351 -5.07 9.24 2.44
N ASN A 352 -5.33 8.03 2.95
CA ASN A 352 -5.72 7.79 4.35
C ASN A 352 -4.93 6.67 5.05
N ALA A 353 -4.31 5.75 4.30
CA ALA A 353 -3.69 4.55 4.87
C ALA A 353 -2.58 4.87 5.89
N GLY A 354 -1.77 5.92 5.66
CA GLY A 354 -0.76 6.33 6.63
C GLY A 354 -1.37 6.64 8.00
N GLY A 355 -2.32 7.57 8.06
CA GLY A 355 -2.98 7.92 9.32
C GLY A 355 -3.66 6.72 9.98
N ALA A 356 -4.47 5.99 9.20
CA ALA A 356 -5.27 4.88 9.69
C ALA A 356 -4.44 3.70 10.24
N VAL A 357 -3.34 3.31 9.57
CA VAL A 357 -2.47 2.23 10.06
C VAL A 357 -1.71 2.66 11.32
N THR A 358 -1.28 3.91 11.41
CA THR A 358 -0.64 4.40 12.64
C THR A 358 -1.61 4.41 13.81
N ALA A 359 -2.84 4.90 13.60
CA ALA A 359 -3.87 4.87 14.63
C ALA A 359 -4.14 3.42 15.08
N ALA A 360 -4.28 2.47 14.15
CA ALA A 360 -4.50 1.06 14.50
C ALA A 360 -3.38 0.45 15.36
N LEU A 361 -2.12 0.82 15.12
CA LEU A 361 -0.97 0.38 15.93
C LEU A 361 -0.89 1.10 17.28
N ASP A 362 -1.21 2.40 17.31
CA ASP A 362 -1.24 3.19 18.55
C ASP A 362 -2.42 2.79 19.46
N ASP A 363 -3.50 2.28 18.90
CA ASP A 363 -4.70 1.79 19.61
C ASP A 363 -4.57 0.33 20.09
N ALA A 364 -3.47 -0.37 19.80
CA ALA A 364 -3.29 -1.77 20.22
C ALA A 364 -3.16 -1.89 21.74
N ASP A 365 -3.78 -2.94 22.29
CA ASP A 365 -3.91 -3.18 23.73
C ASP A 365 -3.14 -4.43 24.22
N ASP A 366 -3.10 -5.50 23.43
CA ASP A 366 -2.59 -6.81 23.86
C ASP A 366 -1.34 -7.24 23.09
N SER A 367 -1.40 -7.29 21.75
CA SER A 367 -0.28 -7.80 20.94
C SER A 367 -0.20 -7.22 19.54
N ILE A 368 1.00 -7.15 18.96
CA ILE A 368 1.23 -6.80 17.55
C ILE A 368 2.23 -7.75 16.91
N ASP A 369 1.79 -8.48 15.88
CA ASP A 369 2.64 -9.28 15.00
C ASP A 369 2.83 -8.57 13.67
N VAL A 370 4.05 -8.18 13.34
CA VAL A 370 4.42 -7.52 12.08
C VAL A 370 5.18 -8.49 11.20
N ILE A 371 4.67 -8.76 10.00
CA ILE A 371 5.42 -9.46 8.95
C ILE A 371 5.64 -8.53 7.75
N GLN A 372 6.89 -8.24 7.44
CA GLN A 372 7.26 -7.35 6.34
C GLN A 372 8.40 -7.92 5.51
N MET A 373 8.39 -7.60 4.23
CA MET A 373 9.55 -7.80 3.37
C MET A 373 10.77 -7.04 3.90
N SER A 374 10.58 -5.76 4.22
CA SER A 374 11.57 -4.89 4.86
C SER A 374 10.87 -3.67 5.48
N ILE A 375 11.57 -3.00 6.40
CA ILE A 375 11.14 -1.73 7.01
C ILE A 375 12.28 -0.72 6.82
N ASP A 376 11.93 0.50 6.41
CA ASP A 376 12.86 1.59 6.07
C ASP A 376 13.42 2.29 7.33
N GLY A 377 14.17 1.51 8.12
CA GLY A 377 14.89 1.96 9.31
C GLY A 377 14.03 2.20 10.57
N PRO A 378 14.68 2.55 11.70
CA PRO A 378 14.03 2.71 13.00
C PRO A 378 13.08 3.91 13.08
N ASP A 379 13.31 4.94 12.27
CA ASP A 379 12.47 6.14 12.23
C ASP A 379 11.19 5.99 11.40
N GLN A 380 10.99 4.81 10.82
CA GLN A 380 9.80 4.52 10.05
C GLN A 380 8.55 4.65 10.95
N ARG A 381 7.56 5.38 10.45
CA ARG A 381 6.43 5.85 11.28
C ARG A 381 5.52 4.75 11.87
N PHE A 382 5.38 3.62 11.18
CA PHE A 382 4.63 2.46 11.67
C PHE A 382 5.47 1.70 12.69
N LEU A 383 6.76 1.46 12.41
CA LEU A 383 7.66 0.85 13.39
C LEU A 383 7.74 1.67 14.69
N ARG A 384 7.83 3.00 14.60
CA ARG A 384 7.76 3.86 15.79
C ARG A 384 6.43 3.73 16.56
N ALA A 385 5.31 3.48 15.86
CA ALA A 385 4.03 3.23 16.52
C ALA A 385 4.03 1.87 17.23
N THR A 386 4.58 0.84 16.58
CA THR A 386 4.78 -0.47 17.18
C THR A 386 5.70 -0.42 18.42
N VAL A 387 6.82 0.30 18.37
CA VAL A 387 7.71 0.48 19.54
C VAL A 387 7.03 1.31 20.64
N ARG A 388 6.20 2.31 20.27
CA ARG A 388 5.36 3.02 21.26
C ARG A 388 4.36 2.07 21.93
N ALA A 389 3.79 1.10 21.20
CA ALA A 389 2.92 0.09 21.78
C ALA A 389 3.69 -0.83 22.75
N ALA A 390 4.88 -1.31 22.38
CA ALA A 390 5.72 -2.09 23.29
C ALA A 390 6.04 -1.35 24.60
N ARG A 391 6.31 -0.04 24.52
CA ARG A 391 6.50 0.83 25.71
C ARG A 391 5.25 0.98 26.59
N ARG A 392 4.06 0.67 26.06
CA ARG A 392 2.81 0.58 26.85
C ARG A 392 2.57 -0.82 27.42
N GLY A 393 3.43 -1.80 27.14
CA GLY A 393 3.30 -3.18 27.60
C GLY A 393 2.69 -4.16 26.58
N VAL A 394 2.42 -3.72 25.34
CA VAL A 394 1.88 -4.57 24.27
C VAL A 394 2.96 -5.55 23.78
N ASP A 395 2.64 -6.83 23.67
CA ASP A 395 3.58 -7.85 23.17
C ASP A 395 3.83 -7.69 21.66
N VAL A 396 5.06 -7.38 21.26
CA VAL A 396 5.41 -7.12 19.85
C VAL A 396 6.35 -8.18 19.30
N ARG A 397 5.99 -8.72 18.13
CA ARG A 397 6.87 -9.56 17.30
C ARG A 397 7.05 -8.95 15.90
N VAL A 398 8.30 -8.80 15.45
CA VAL A 398 8.64 -8.27 14.12
C VAL A 398 9.42 -9.31 13.32
N LEU A 399 8.81 -9.84 12.27
CA LEU A 399 9.39 -10.81 11.35
C LEU A 399 9.73 -10.15 10.02
N LEU A 400 11.01 -10.17 9.65
CA LEU A 400 11.52 -9.57 8.42
C LEU A 400 12.04 -10.63 7.45
N SER A 401 11.98 -10.34 6.15
CA SER A 401 12.52 -11.23 5.12
C SER A 401 14.03 -11.39 5.23
N SER A 402 14.51 -12.60 5.00
CA SER A 402 15.92 -12.96 4.81
C SER A 402 16.34 -12.96 3.33
N ALA A 403 15.55 -12.36 2.43
CA ALA A 403 15.93 -12.24 1.04
C ALA A 403 17.25 -11.48 0.88
N TRP A 404 18.20 -12.05 0.13
CA TRP A 404 19.59 -11.57 0.01
C TRP A 404 19.76 -10.07 -0.25
N TYR A 405 18.83 -9.43 -0.97
CA TYR A 405 18.91 -8.01 -1.35
C TYR A 405 18.35 -7.05 -0.29
N VAL A 406 17.77 -7.55 0.80
CA VAL A 406 17.34 -6.76 1.99
C VAL A 406 17.90 -7.33 3.30
N GLU A 407 18.59 -8.47 3.25
CA GLU A 407 19.02 -9.24 4.41
C GLU A 407 19.90 -8.43 5.37
N ASP A 408 20.92 -7.74 4.84
CA ASP A 408 21.85 -6.96 5.67
C ASP A 408 21.16 -5.77 6.36
N GLU A 409 20.27 -5.07 5.65
CA GLU A 409 19.50 -3.96 6.21
C GLU A 409 18.50 -4.44 7.27
N ASN A 410 17.79 -5.53 6.99
CA ASN A 410 16.87 -6.15 7.94
C ASN A 410 17.61 -6.70 9.16
N ARG A 411 18.81 -7.29 9.01
CA ARG A 411 19.64 -7.77 10.12
C ARG A 411 19.99 -6.63 11.06
N ARG A 412 20.50 -5.51 10.53
CA ARG A 412 20.82 -4.31 11.32
C ARG A 412 19.59 -3.76 12.06
N LEU A 413 18.43 -3.77 11.40
CA LEU A 413 17.19 -3.34 12.05
C LEU A 413 16.76 -4.29 13.18
N VAL A 414 16.88 -5.61 12.97
CA VAL A 414 16.62 -6.61 14.00
C VAL A 414 17.55 -6.42 15.21
N GLU A 415 18.85 -6.23 14.98
CA GLU A 415 19.83 -5.93 16.03
C GLU A 415 19.46 -4.65 16.79
N HIS A 416 19.13 -3.57 16.07
CA HIS A 416 18.69 -2.33 16.68
C HIS A 416 17.43 -2.50 17.55
N LEU A 417 16.43 -3.27 17.09
CA LEU A 417 15.22 -3.53 17.86
C LEU A 417 15.50 -4.36 19.11
N ARG A 418 16.45 -5.32 19.05
CA ARG A 418 16.91 -6.08 20.22
C ARG A 418 17.60 -5.18 21.24
N GLU A 419 18.50 -4.31 20.79
CA GLU A 419 19.16 -3.34 21.68
C GLU A 419 18.16 -2.39 22.35
N VAL A 420 17.14 -1.94 21.63
CA VAL A 420 16.05 -1.11 22.20
C VAL A 420 15.26 -1.92 23.22
N ALA A 421 14.88 -3.17 22.89
CA ALA A 421 14.12 -4.04 23.76
C ALA A 421 14.88 -4.37 25.07
N GLU A 422 16.17 -4.68 24.99
CA GLU A 422 17.02 -4.98 26.14
C GLU A 422 17.24 -3.74 27.02
N ARG A 423 17.56 -2.60 26.41
CA ARG A 423 17.85 -1.36 27.16
C ARG A 423 16.61 -0.82 27.90
N GLU A 424 15.44 -0.99 27.31
CA GLU A 424 14.18 -0.44 27.84
C GLU A 424 13.27 -1.53 28.45
N GLU A 425 13.75 -2.76 28.56
CA GLU A 425 13.03 -3.93 29.09
C GLU A 425 11.65 -4.12 28.44
N LEU A 426 11.57 -3.97 27.11
CA LEU A 426 10.32 -3.99 26.37
C LEU A 426 9.90 -5.42 25.99
N PRO A 427 8.59 -5.73 25.96
CA PRO A 427 8.06 -6.94 25.34
C PRO A 427 8.12 -6.86 23.80
N LEU A 428 9.35 -6.79 23.26
CA LEU A 428 9.62 -6.61 21.84
C LEU A 428 10.64 -7.65 21.36
N SER A 429 10.23 -8.48 20.40
CA SER A 429 11.09 -9.45 19.73
C SER A 429 11.16 -9.18 18.24
N ALA A 430 12.35 -9.32 17.65
CA ALA A 430 12.56 -9.19 16.20
C ALA A 430 13.46 -10.30 15.65
N ARG A 431 13.14 -10.79 14.45
CA ARG A 431 13.86 -11.89 13.77
C ARG A 431 13.87 -11.72 12.25
N LEU A 432 14.90 -12.29 11.63
CA LEU A 432 14.86 -12.65 10.21
C LEU A 432 14.14 -13.99 10.08
N ALA A 433 13.33 -14.15 9.04
CA ALA A 433 12.65 -15.40 8.79
C ALA A 433 13.61 -16.48 8.29
N GLU A 434 13.38 -17.70 8.73
CA GLU A 434 14.07 -18.91 8.31
C GLU A 434 13.03 -19.79 7.61
N PRO A 435 12.95 -19.74 6.26
CA PRO A 435 11.83 -20.37 5.54
C PRO A 435 11.79 -21.90 5.58
N GLU A 436 12.88 -22.56 5.99
CA GLU A 436 13.01 -24.03 6.12
C GLU A 436 12.52 -24.89 4.93
N GLY A 437 12.43 -24.31 3.73
CA GLY A 437 11.95 -25.00 2.52
C GLY A 437 10.46 -24.82 2.24
N ASP A 438 9.72 -24.06 3.04
CA ASP A 438 8.29 -23.76 2.86
C ASP A 438 8.04 -22.62 1.86
N PHE A 439 9.05 -21.77 1.65
CA PHE A 439 9.06 -20.67 0.69
C PHE A 439 10.51 -20.18 0.44
N GLU A 440 10.72 -19.33 -0.56
CA GLU A 440 12.03 -18.73 -0.84
C GLU A 440 12.30 -17.51 0.05
N LYS A 441 11.29 -16.63 0.19
CA LYS A 441 11.40 -15.37 0.92
C LYS A 441 10.05 -14.82 1.35
N ILE A 442 10.05 -14.02 2.43
CA ILE A 442 8.90 -13.19 2.79
C ILE A 442 8.77 -12.04 1.82
N HIS A 443 7.56 -11.89 1.29
CA HIS A 443 7.12 -10.71 0.57
C HIS A 443 5.72 -10.25 1.05
N ALA A 444 5.24 -10.80 2.18
CA ALA A 444 4.07 -10.30 2.89
C ALA A 444 4.26 -8.85 3.39
N LYS A 445 3.14 -8.14 3.51
CA LYS A 445 3.00 -6.86 4.22
C LYS A 445 1.78 -7.00 5.12
N GLY A 446 1.97 -7.76 6.19
CA GLY A 446 0.93 -8.17 7.11
C GLY A 446 1.13 -7.58 8.49
N VAL A 447 0.03 -7.32 9.19
CA VAL A 447 0.04 -7.05 10.63
C VAL A 447 -1.15 -7.74 11.26
N VAL A 448 -0.96 -8.41 12.39
CA VAL A 448 -2.05 -8.85 13.28
C VAL A 448 -1.95 -8.03 14.56
N ILE A 449 -3.07 -7.45 14.99
CA ILE A 449 -3.20 -6.58 16.16
C ILE A 449 -4.25 -7.21 17.07
N ASP A 450 -3.89 -7.39 18.35
CA ASP A 450 -4.72 -7.94 19.43
C ASP A 450 -5.36 -9.31 19.12
N GLY A 451 -4.79 -10.03 18.15
CA GLY A 451 -5.32 -11.32 17.68
C GLY A 451 -6.67 -11.24 16.96
N ASP A 452 -7.24 -10.05 16.74
CA ASP A 452 -8.57 -9.87 16.15
C ASP A 452 -8.61 -8.87 14.99
N ARG A 453 -7.56 -8.07 14.76
CA ARG A 453 -7.48 -7.12 13.65
C ARG A 453 -6.30 -7.44 12.74
N VAL A 454 -6.57 -7.60 11.46
CA VAL A 454 -5.54 -7.91 10.45
C VAL A 454 -5.44 -6.79 9.43
N LEU A 455 -4.22 -6.32 9.19
CA LEU A 455 -3.87 -5.44 8.08
C LEU A 455 -3.22 -6.27 6.98
N VAL A 456 -3.80 -6.30 5.78
CA VAL A 456 -3.28 -7.06 4.64
C VAL A 456 -3.39 -6.24 3.35
N GLY A 457 -2.29 -6.13 2.61
CA GLY A 457 -2.28 -5.41 1.34
C GLY A 457 -0.88 -5.10 0.80
N SER A 458 -0.78 -4.05 0.00
CA SER A 458 0.43 -3.76 -0.78
C SER A 458 1.42 -2.81 -0.08
N LEU A 459 1.03 -2.20 1.03
CA LEU A 459 1.74 -1.12 1.70
C LEU A 459 3.03 -1.60 2.36
N ASN A 460 4.17 -1.34 1.72
CA ASN A 460 5.47 -1.50 2.36
C ASN A 460 5.64 -0.46 3.48
N TRP A 461 6.37 -0.84 4.51
CA TRP A 461 6.73 0.06 5.60
C TRP A 461 7.95 0.91 5.21
N ASN A 462 7.76 1.80 4.24
CA ASN A 462 8.75 2.82 3.85
C ASN A 462 8.10 4.17 3.56
N GLY A 463 8.92 5.24 3.56
CA GLY A 463 8.41 6.60 3.42
C GLY A 463 7.70 6.88 2.09
N GLU A 464 8.20 6.28 1.01
CA GLU A 464 7.67 6.46 -0.36
C GLU A 464 6.29 5.80 -0.52
N SER A 465 6.13 4.58 -0.02
CA SER A 465 4.87 3.83 -0.12
C SER A 465 3.73 4.54 0.60
N VAL A 466 4.03 5.15 1.75
CA VAL A 466 3.03 5.90 2.52
C VAL A 466 2.66 7.22 1.84
N ARG A 467 3.64 7.95 1.28
CA ARG A 467 3.46 9.35 0.89
C ARG A 467 3.25 9.56 -0.60
N GLN A 468 3.70 8.66 -1.45
CA GLN A 468 3.82 8.90 -2.88
C GLN A 468 3.28 7.75 -3.75
N ASN A 469 3.24 6.51 -3.25
CA ASN A 469 2.68 5.40 -4.01
C ASN A 469 1.17 5.32 -3.86
N ARG A 470 0.52 4.75 -4.89
CA ARG A 470 -0.80 4.16 -4.71
C ARG A 470 -0.64 2.80 -4.04
N GLU A 471 -1.20 2.65 -2.86
CA GLU A 471 -1.27 1.38 -2.14
C GLU A 471 -2.70 1.10 -1.69
N VAL A 472 -3.03 -0.17 -1.48
CA VAL A 472 -4.31 -0.62 -0.92
C VAL A 472 -4.05 -1.57 0.25
N VAL A 473 -4.78 -1.37 1.34
CA VAL A 473 -4.76 -2.25 2.52
C VAL A 473 -6.20 -2.51 2.95
N LEU A 474 -6.52 -3.77 3.25
CA LEU A 474 -7.71 -4.14 4.00
C LEU A 474 -7.35 -4.23 5.48
N SER A 475 -8.15 -3.58 6.33
CA SER A 475 -8.20 -3.84 7.77
C SER A 475 -9.43 -4.69 8.04
N LEU A 476 -9.20 -5.92 8.49
CA LEU A 476 -10.22 -6.94 8.77
C LEU A 476 -10.30 -7.13 10.28
N ASP A 477 -11.42 -6.76 10.90
CA ASP A 477 -11.67 -6.96 12.32
C ASP A 477 -12.55 -8.20 12.51
N GLY A 478 -12.14 -9.16 13.33
CA GLY A 478 -12.82 -10.39 13.70
C GLY A 478 -11.87 -11.45 14.25
N ALA A 479 -12.24 -12.10 15.37
CA ALA A 479 -11.39 -13.09 16.03
C ALA A 479 -10.95 -14.23 15.10
N ALA A 480 -11.84 -14.76 14.26
CA ALA A 480 -11.54 -15.87 13.36
C ALA A 480 -10.52 -15.49 12.25
N VAL A 481 -10.59 -14.26 11.72
CA VAL A 481 -9.60 -13.81 10.73
C VAL A 481 -8.27 -13.48 11.40
N GLY A 482 -8.29 -12.92 12.60
CA GLY A 482 -7.08 -12.67 13.38
C GLY A 482 -6.37 -13.97 13.75
N GLU A 483 -7.10 -14.99 14.18
CA GLU A 483 -6.58 -16.33 14.45
C GLU A 483 -5.89 -16.94 13.22
N TYR A 484 -6.56 -16.96 12.07
CA TYR A 484 -5.98 -17.50 10.84
C TYR A 484 -4.59 -16.91 10.52
N TYR A 485 -4.46 -15.58 10.58
CA TYR A 485 -3.20 -14.92 10.25
C TYR A 485 -2.18 -14.94 11.40
N ARG A 486 -2.62 -14.98 12.66
CA ARG A 486 -1.75 -15.17 13.82
C ARG A 486 -1.09 -16.54 13.79
N GLU A 487 -1.83 -17.59 13.46
CA GLU A 487 -1.24 -18.92 13.31
C GLU A 487 -0.32 -19.01 12.08
N ALA A 488 -0.67 -18.35 10.97
CA ALA A 488 0.21 -18.25 9.81
C ALA A 488 1.53 -17.55 10.18
N PHE A 489 1.44 -16.46 10.93
CA PHE A 489 2.61 -15.76 11.47
C PHE A 489 3.41 -16.66 12.43
N GLY A 490 2.76 -17.36 13.36
CA GLY A 490 3.42 -18.25 14.33
C GLY A 490 4.19 -19.39 13.67
N ALA A 491 3.65 -19.95 12.57
CA ALA A 491 4.36 -20.92 11.75
C ALA A 491 5.62 -20.32 11.12
N ASP A 492 5.50 -19.16 10.45
CA ASP A 492 6.64 -18.46 9.84
C ASP A 492 7.65 -17.92 10.87
N TRP A 493 7.24 -17.73 12.13
CA TRP A 493 8.07 -17.30 13.26
C TRP A 493 8.90 -18.44 13.89
N GLY A 494 8.49 -19.71 13.65
CA GLY A 494 9.11 -20.90 14.22
C GLY A 494 8.46 -21.43 15.50
N GLU A 495 7.22 -21.04 15.83
CA GLU A 495 6.51 -21.56 17.02
C GLU A 495 6.03 -23.01 16.85
N GLY A 496 6.10 -23.55 15.62
CA GLY A 496 5.76 -24.94 15.27
C GLY A 496 6.83 -25.99 15.59
N GLY A 497 8.03 -25.60 16.02
CA GLY A 497 9.09 -26.53 16.46
C GLY A 497 9.03 -26.91 17.95
N GLY A 498 8.11 -26.30 18.70
CA GLY A 498 7.96 -26.44 20.16
C GLY A 498 6.90 -27.46 20.59
N GLY A 499 6.52 -28.40 19.74
CA GLY A 499 5.83 -29.61 20.19
C GLY A 499 6.77 -30.41 21.07
N SER A 500 6.37 -30.66 22.31
CA SER A 500 7.08 -31.47 23.29
C SER A 500 7.28 -32.93 22.83
N SER A 501 8.24 -33.17 21.93
CA SER A 501 8.98 -34.42 21.91
C SER A 501 10.30 -34.16 22.62
N LEU A 502 10.36 -34.46 23.92
CA LEU A 502 11.62 -34.87 24.50
C LEU A 502 12.21 -35.94 23.55
N PRO A 503 13.45 -35.79 23.06
CA PRO A 503 14.06 -36.84 22.27
C PRO A 503 13.97 -38.10 23.11
N VAL A 504 13.35 -39.15 22.57
CA VAL A 504 13.28 -40.46 23.26
C VAL A 504 14.69 -40.92 23.64
N GLY A 505 15.74 -40.43 22.95
CA GLY A 505 17.14 -40.61 23.32
C GLY A 505 17.61 -39.92 24.62
N ILE A 506 17.02 -38.80 25.05
CA ILE A 506 17.38 -38.14 26.32
C ILE A 506 16.65 -38.82 27.48
N VAL A 507 15.39 -39.23 27.33
CA VAL A 507 14.68 -40.01 28.37
C VAL A 507 15.28 -41.42 28.48
N ALA A 508 15.64 -42.07 27.37
CA ALA A 508 16.36 -43.34 27.38
C ALA A 508 17.82 -43.18 27.88
N GLY A 509 18.46 -42.04 27.61
CA GLY A 509 19.80 -41.73 28.12
C GLY A 509 19.81 -41.48 29.63
N VAL A 510 18.83 -40.75 30.17
CA VAL A 510 18.67 -40.51 31.61
C VAL A 510 18.22 -41.78 32.34
N ALA A 511 17.29 -42.56 31.77
CA ALA A 511 16.90 -43.86 32.31
C ALA A 511 18.06 -44.88 32.24
N GLY A 512 18.82 -44.88 31.15
CA GLY A 512 20.02 -45.72 30.99
C GLY A 512 21.12 -45.35 31.98
N CYS A 513 21.37 -44.06 32.21
CA CYS A 513 22.32 -43.58 33.23
C CYS A 513 21.85 -43.89 34.65
N LEU A 514 20.55 -43.82 34.94
CA LEU A 514 19.99 -44.22 36.24
C LEU A 514 20.08 -45.73 36.45
N VAL A 515 19.83 -46.56 35.42
CA VAL A 515 20.01 -48.02 35.50
C VAL A 515 21.48 -48.39 35.65
N LEU A 516 22.40 -47.71 34.94
CA LEU A 516 23.84 -47.92 35.13
C LEU A 516 24.30 -47.49 36.53
N ALA A 517 23.83 -46.35 37.04
CA ALA A 517 24.14 -45.90 38.39
C ALA A 517 23.59 -46.87 39.45
N THR A 518 22.41 -47.44 39.24
CA THR A 518 21.81 -48.45 40.14
C THR A 518 22.56 -49.79 40.07
N LEU A 519 23.02 -50.20 38.89
CA LEU A 519 23.82 -51.42 38.71
C LEU A 519 25.25 -51.27 39.27
N VAL A 520 25.85 -50.08 39.17
CA VAL A 520 27.15 -49.77 39.78
C VAL A 520 27.01 -49.66 41.31
N ALA A 521 25.95 -49.03 41.81
CA ALA A 521 25.66 -48.97 43.25
C ALA A 521 25.38 -50.37 43.84
N ARG A 522 24.69 -51.26 43.13
CA ARG A 522 24.50 -52.66 43.54
C ARG A 522 25.77 -53.52 43.50
N ARG A 523 26.82 -53.07 42.80
CA ARG A 523 28.12 -53.77 42.73
C ARG A 523 29.12 -53.24 43.76
N ILE A 524 28.78 -52.16 44.45
CA ILE A 524 29.52 -51.55 45.54
C ILE A 524 28.62 -51.58 46.78
N ASP A 525 28.21 -52.78 47.19
CA ASP A 525 27.76 -53.01 48.55
C ASP A 525 28.81 -53.93 49.20
N PHE A 526 29.47 -53.38 50.21
CA PHE A 526 30.57 -54.01 50.92
C PHE A 526 30.04 -55.24 51.66
N GLY A 527 30.61 -56.41 51.35
CA GLY A 527 30.47 -57.57 52.22
C GLY A 527 31.17 -57.30 53.55
N GLU A 528 30.40 -56.94 54.57
CA GLU A 528 30.84 -57.00 55.96
C GLU A 528 30.31 -58.27 56.65
N ASN A 529 31.25 -58.97 57.27
CA ASN A 529 31.13 -59.89 58.40
C ASN A 529 30.86 -61.38 58.13
N VAL A 530 31.94 -62.18 58.22
CA VAL A 530 31.92 -63.44 58.97
C VAL A 530 33.13 -63.46 59.91
N GLY A 531 32.88 -63.65 61.20
CA GLY A 531 33.86 -63.52 62.28
C GLY A 531 34.52 -64.82 62.77
N VAL A 532 35.53 -64.58 63.62
CA VAL A 532 36.04 -65.30 64.82
C VAL A 532 36.45 -66.79 64.78
N GLY A 533 37.72 -67.01 65.17
CA GLY A 533 38.29 -68.22 65.79
C GLY A 533 39.78 -68.34 65.41
N GLY A 534 40.81 -68.56 66.24
CA GLY A 534 41.00 -68.88 67.66
C GLY A 534 42.33 -69.68 67.76
N ARG A 535 43.21 -69.36 68.76
CA ARG A 535 44.45 -70.07 69.20
C ARG A 535 45.59 -70.14 68.14
N THR A 536 46.87 -69.95 68.45
CA THR A 536 47.71 -70.17 69.65
C THR A 536 48.62 -69.00 69.95
#